data_AF-A0A1C5CB93-F1
#
_entry.id   AF-A0A1C5CB93-F1
#
_cell.length_a   1.000
_cell.length_b   1.000
_cell.length_c   1.000
_cell.angle_alpha   90.00
_cell.angle_beta   90.00
_cell.angle_gamma   90.00
#
_symmetry.space_group_name_H-M   'P 1'
#
loop_
_entity.id
_entity.type
_entity.pdbx_description
1 polymer ?
#
loop_
_entity_poly.entity_id
_entity_poly.type
_entity_poly.pdbx_seq_one_letter_code
_entity_poly.pdbx_strand_id
1 'polypeptide(L)'
;STAVPGRLLQAALLVCAAVVLWAVCSRGRSERRRDATLDRMLITRLPAGALALLVLSMVYAAWSRPGWVSSGVLPGDMTFRVIALAQVALVVALTVTAHALHRRAPHPRTAMRGLGGPAVAMLACGLGGVMTGGVAQRVADWLDGDATPGMGGGAIAGPPVLLSWQASVIPVLLALLLVPAAVLAVRTVRTTRELADVVESEYGKVTADSIRTQQVAGARARAMLTDAAPWLVGLISGAALLLGSAAIAGSWLSGEVPGQAAKGADSFVESVADTAQALGSWLVGLGFILFVTWGRRAYRDASARRTIGILWDVGTFWPRAAHPFAPPCYAERAVPDLTWRITSWTARTGGRLVLSGHSQGSVLAAAAVWQLPPATRHRVALLTYGSPLERLYGRWFPAYFGAGPLSDLSREVHCWRNLWRATDPIGGPVRVPAEGDRPEVDLGPLKDPLAYGRTTLHPLPEPVLGHSDYQADPDFAAERAALLDRLPPPVVPQQRAARQTRE
;
A
#
# COMPACT_ATOMS: atom_id res chain seq x y z
N SER A 1 -42.37 9.75 28.39
CA SER A 1 -41.96 8.50 27.71
C SER A 1 -40.84 8.82 26.70
N THR A 2 -39.58 8.55 27.06
CA THR A 2 -38.40 8.81 26.19
C THR A 2 -38.11 7.66 25.21
N ALA A 3 -38.82 6.54 25.35
CA ALA A 3 -38.68 5.37 24.48
C ALA A 3 -39.06 5.66 23.02
N VAL A 4 -40.05 6.51 22.79
CA VAL A 4 -40.51 6.86 21.43
C VAL A 4 -39.46 7.68 20.67
N PRO A 5 -38.92 8.80 21.20
CA PRO A 5 -37.80 9.51 20.58
C PRO A 5 -36.58 8.62 20.30
N GLY A 6 -36.23 7.74 21.25
CA GLY A 6 -35.11 6.82 21.07
C GLY A 6 -35.29 5.84 19.92
N ARG A 7 -36.48 5.23 19.80
CA ARG A 7 -36.82 4.31 18.69
C ARG A 7 -36.84 5.04 17.34
N LEU A 8 -37.35 6.26 17.29
CA LEU A 8 -37.36 7.08 16.08
C LEU A 8 -35.93 7.42 15.64
N LEU A 9 -35.05 7.78 16.57
CA LEU A 9 -33.65 8.05 16.29
C LEU A 9 -32.93 6.79 15.76
N GLN A 10 -33.15 5.63 16.38
CA GLN A 10 -32.61 4.35 15.89
C GLN A 10 -33.11 4.00 14.49
N ALA A 11 -34.41 4.14 14.22
CA ALA A 11 -34.98 3.92 12.91
C ALA A 11 -34.37 4.86 11.86
N ALA A 12 -34.19 6.14 12.18
CA ALA A 12 -33.57 7.11 11.29
C ALA A 12 -32.10 6.76 10.97
N LEU A 13 -31.34 6.29 11.96
CA LEU A 13 -29.97 5.79 11.76
C LEU A 13 -29.94 4.54 10.84
N LEU A 14 -30.84 3.59 11.05
CA LEU A 14 -30.95 2.38 10.22
C LEU A 14 -31.35 2.71 8.78
N VAL A 15 -32.28 3.63 8.58
CA VAL A 15 -32.68 4.10 7.24
C VAL A 15 -31.50 4.80 6.57
N CYS A 16 -30.78 5.66 7.28
CA CYS A 16 -29.57 6.31 6.74
C CYS A 16 -28.52 5.27 6.31
N ALA A 17 -28.25 4.27 7.15
CA ALA A 17 -27.33 3.18 6.83
C ALA A 17 -27.80 2.35 5.61
N ALA A 18 -29.09 2.02 5.52
CA ALA A 18 -29.67 1.30 4.40
C ALA A 18 -29.59 2.10 3.08
N VAL A 19 -29.83 3.41 3.13
CA VAL A 19 -29.67 4.31 1.97
C VAL A 19 -28.21 4.34 1.51
N VAL A 20 -27.25 4.43 2.44
CA VAL A 20 -25.82 4.38 2.11
C VAL A 20 -25.45 3.04 1.48
N LEU A 21 -25.89 1.93 2.06
CA LEU A 21 -25.63 0.59 1.54
C LEU A 21 -26.22 0.43 0.12
N TRP A 22 -27.49 0.81 -0.06
CA TRP A 22 -28.16 0.79 -1.36
C TRP A 22 -27.42 1.65 -2.39
N ALA A 23 -27.00 2.85 -2.02
CA ALA A 23 -26.24 3.74 -2.92
C ALA A 23 -24.89 3.13 -3.32
N VAL A 24 -24.16 2.53 -2.38
CA VAL A 24 -22.87 1.87 -2.66
C VAL A 24 -23.05 0.64 -3.54
N CYS A 25 -24.03 -0.22 -3.23
CA CYS A 25 -24.29 -1.45 -3.98
C CYS A 25 -24.88 -1.19 -5.38
N SER A 26 -25.67 -0.13 -5.55
CA SER A 26 -26.25 0.25 -6.85
C SER A 26 -25.22 0.85 -7.82
N ARG A 27 -24.19 1.54 -7.30
CA ARG A 27 -23.10 2.12 -8.10
C ARG A 27 -22.27 1.10 -8.86
N GLY A 28 -22.15 -0.14 -8.38
CA GLY A 28 -21.34 -1.19 -9.00
C GLY A 28 -21.90 -1.79 -10.31
N ARG A 29 -23.07 -1.34 -10.79
CA ARG A 29 -23.78 -1.99 -11.91
C ARG A 29 -23.59 -1.33 -13.29
N SER A 30 -22.98 -0.15 -13.40
CA SER A 30 -22.76 0.49 -14.71
C SER A 30 -21.63 1.53 -14.70
N GLU A 31 -20.46 1.18 -15.25
CA GLU A 31 -19.40 2.16 -15.58
C GLU A 31 -19.77 3.06 -16.78
N ARG A 32 -20.88 2.78 -17.46
CA ARG A 32 -21.26 3.42 -18.73
C ARG A 32 -22.06 4.72 -18.58
N ARG A 33 -22.61 5.02 -17.39
CA ARG A 33 -23.44 6.21 -17.14
C ARG A 33 -23.20 6.77 -15.75
N ARG A 34 -22.86 8.06 -15.65
CA ARG A 34 -22.81 8.81 -14.39
C ARG A 34 -24.23 9.22 -14.00
N ASP A 35 -24.69 8.84 -12.81
CA ASP A 35 -25.95 9.35 -12.25
C ASP A 35 -25.69 10.64 -11.45
N ALA A 36 -25.70 11.77 -12.15
CA ALA A 36 -25.40 13.07 -11.56
C ALA A 36 -26.46 13.54 -10.53
N THR A 37 -27.66 12.96 -10.54
CA THR A 37 -28.79 13.45 -9.72
C THR A 37 -28.76 12.83 -8.33
N LEU A 38 -28.64 11.49 -8.25
CA LEU A 38 -28.46 10.78 -6.98
C LEU A 38 -27.14 11.20 -6.32
N ASP A 39 -26.07 11.34 -7.10
CA ASP A 39 -24.77 11.75 -6.58
C ASP A 39 -24.81 13.14 -5.94
N ARG A 40 -25.44 14.11 -6.61
CA ARG A 40 -25.60 15.46 -6.06
C ARG A 40 -26.42 15.43 -4.77
N MET A 41 -27.52 14.69 -4.73
CA MET A 41 -28.36 14.60 -3.53
C MET A 41 -27.59 13.96 -2.36
N LEU A 42 -26.89 12.84 -2.60
CA LEU A 42 -26.13 12.15 -1.55
C LEU A 42 -24.97 13.01 -1.05
N ILE A 43 -24.18 13.61 -1.94
CA ILE A 43 -23.02 14.43 -1.55
C ILE A 43 -23.44 15.68 -0.77
N THR A 44 -24.58 16.29 -1.12
CA THR A 44 -25.03 17.53 -0.47
C THR A 44 -25.84 17.30 0.79
N ARG A 45 -26.75 16.31 0.81
CA ARG A 45 -27.72 16.12 1.89
C ARG A 45 -27.32 15.08 2.91
N LEU A 46 -26.60 14.03 2.51
CA LEU A 46 -26.22 12.96 3.44
C LEU A 46 -25.31 13.45 4.57
N PRO A 47 -24.28 14.31 4.33
CA PRO A 47 -23.44 14.81 5.42
C PRO A 47 -24.23 15.67 6.41
N ALA A 48 -25.12 16.53 5.91
CA ALA A 48 -25.98 17.37 6.75
C ALA A 48 -26.96 16.51 7.56
N GLY A 49 -27.55 15.48 6.95
CA GLY A 49 -28.43 14.52 7.63
C GLY A 49 -27.69 13.71 8.70
N ALA A 50 -26.49 13.24 8.39
CA ALA A 50 -25.65 12.53 9.35
C ALA A 50 -25.23 13.43 10.53
N LEU A 51 -24.87 14.68 10.27
CA LEU A 51 -24.55 15.66 11.31
C LEU A 51 -25.77 15.99 12.17
N ALA A 52 -26.95 16.15 11.57
CA ALA A 52 -28.19 16.36 12.31
C ALA A 52 -28.51 15.15 13.20
N LEU A 53 -28.38 13.92 12.69
CA LEU A 53 -28.57 12.70 13.47
C LEU A 53 -27.53 12.57 14.61
N LEU A 54 -26.29 12.99 14.39
CA LEU A 54 -25.26 13.03 15.43
C LEU A 54 -25.64 14.01 16.55
N VAL A 55 -26.01 15.25 16.20
CA VAL A 55 -26.44 16.26 17.17
C VAL A 55 -27.68 15.80 17.93
N LEU A 56 -28.68 15.23 17.25
CA LEU A 56 -29.86 14.66 17.88
C LEU A 56 -29.51 13.52 18.83
N SER A 57 -28.54 12.67 18.46
CA SER A 57 -28.04 11.59 19.31
C SER A 57 -27.34 12.13 20.55
N MET A 58 -26.51 13.17 20.42
CA MET A 58 -25.85 13.84 21.54
C MET A 58 -26.87 14.47 22.50
N VAL A 59 -27.87 15.18 21.96
CA VAL A 59 -28.94 15.80 22.77
C VAL A 59 -29.75 14.71 23.48
N TYR A 60 -30.10 13.63 22.78
CA TYR A 60 -30.81 12.50 23.37
C TYR A 60 -30.00 11.83 24.49
N ALA A 61 -28.68 11.68 24.29
CA ALA A 61 -27.77 11.09 25.27
C ALA A 61 -27.56 11.97 26.50
N ALA A 62 -27.47 13.29 26.33
CA ALA A 62 -27.32 14.27 27.41
C ALA A 62 -28.64 14.61 28.13
N TRP A 63 -29.78 14.13 27.63
CA TRP A 63 -31.08 14.39 28.24
C TRP A 63 -31.17 13.75 29.62
N SER A 64 -31.20 14.58 30.67
CA SER A 64 -31.33 14.15 32.07
C SER A 64 -32.64 13.38 32.32
N ARG A 65 -32.52 12.17 32.87
CA ARG A 65 -33.66 11.28 33.17
C ARG A 65 -33.59 10.87 34.64
N PRO A 66 -34.17 11.65 35.56
CA PRO A 66 -34.20 11.32 36.98
C PRO A 66 -34.88 9.95 37.20
N GLY A 67 -34.24 9.07 37.96
CA GLY A 67 -34.74 7.71 38.24
C GLY A 67 -34.50 6.68 37.14
N TRP A 68 -33.85 7.05 36.03
CA TRP A 68 -33.39 6.07 35.04
C TRP A 68 -32.17 5.33 35.57
N VAL A 69 -32.29 4.01 35.69
CA VAL A 69 -31.19 3.11 36.04
C VAL A 69 -30.81 2.34 34.79
N SER A 70 -29.53 2.34 34.43
CA SER A 70 -29.03 1.51 33.33
C SER A 70 -29.18 0.04 33.71
N SER A 71 -29.95 -0.73 32.93
CA SER A 71 -30.14 -2.16 33.13
C SER A 71 -29.72 -2.94 31.88
N GLY A 72 -28.97 -4.02 32.06
CA GLY A 72 -28.42 -4.84 30.97
C GLY A 72 -27.07 -4.35 30.48
N VAL A 73 -26.48 -5.10 29.55
CA VAL A 73 -25.19 -4.76 28.93
C VAL A 73 -25.38 -3.54 28.03
N LEU A 74 -24.41 -2.62 28.03
CA LEU A 74 -24.37 -1.56 27.02
C LEU A 74 -24.48 -2.22 25.62
N PRO A 75 -25.38 -1.75 24.73
CA PRO A 75 -25.52 -2.30 23.38
C PRO A 75 -24.20 -2.37 22.59
N GLY A 76 -23.19 -1.60 23.01
CA GLY A 76 -21.86 -1.56 22.43
C GLY A 76 -21.16 -2.91 22.38
N ASP A 77 -21.22 -3.74 23.43
CA ASP A 77 -20.42 -4.98 23.46
C ASP A 77 -20.88 -5.99 22.39
N MET A 78 -22.19 -6.21 22.28
CA MET A 78 -22.77 -7.01 21.19
C MET A 78 -22.55 -6.36 19.82
N THR A 79 -22.62 -5.03 19.72
CA THR A 79 -22.39 -4.31 18.45
C THR A 79 -20.97 -4.54 17.94
N PHE A 80 -19.95 -4.40 18.80
CA PHE A 80 -18.55 -4.63 18.43
C PHE A 80 -18.31 -6.09 18.00
N ARG A 81 -18.89 -7.06 18.73
CA ARG A 81 -18.80 -8.48 18.37
C ARG A 81 -19.42 -8.77 17.00
N VAL A 82 -20.61 -8.25 16.73
CA VAL A 82 -21.29 -8.42 15.44
C VAL A 82 -20.53 -7.74 14.30
N ILE A 83 -20.00 -6.53 14.51
CA ILE A 83 -19.17 -5.83 13.51
C ILE A 83 -17.92 -6.64 13.20
N ALA A 84 -17.20 -7.11 14.22
CA ALA A 84 -15.98 -7.89 14.03
C ALA A 84 -16.25 -9.23 13.33
N LEU A 85 -17.36 -9.91 13.69
CA LEU A 85 -17.79 -11.12 13.00
C LEU A 85 -18.13 -10.86 11.53
N ALA A 86 -18.84 -9.77 11.25
CA ALA A 86 -19.16 -9.36 9.88
C ALA A 86 -17.89 -9.04 9.07
N GLN A 87 -16.91 -8.36 9.67
CA GLN A 87 -15.60 -8.09 9.05
C GLN A 87 -14.87 -9.40 8.70
N VAL A 88 -14.80 -10.36 9.64
CA VAL A 88 -14.19 -11.68 9.40
C VAL A 88 -14.93 -12.40 8.27
N ALA A 89 -16.25 -12.45 8.30
CA ALA A 89 -17.06 -13.09 7.26
C ALA A 89 -16.81 -12.47 5.87
N LEU A 90 -16.74 -11.13 5.78
CA LEU A 90 -16.43 -10.42 4.55
C LEU A 90 -15.00 -10.69 4.06
N VAL A 91 -14.01 -10.71 4.95
CA VAL A 91 -12.62 -11.05 4.60
C VAL A 91 -12.52 -12.50 4.08
N VAL A 92 -13.23 -13.43 4.71
CA VAL A 92 -13.30 -14.83 4.26
C VAL A 92 -13.97 -14.94 2.89
N ALA A 93 -15.11 -14.27 2.68
CA ALA A 93 -15.80 -14.23 1.40
C ALA A 93 -14.91 -13.63 0.29
N LEU A 94 -14.19 -12.55 0.58
CA LEU A 94 -13.20 -11.95 -0.32
C LEU A 94 -12.06 -12.92 -0.61
N THR A 95 -11.56 -13.65 0.39
CA THR A 95 -10.51 -14.66 0.24
C THR A 95 -10.94 -15.78 -0.70
N VAL A 96 -12.14 -16.33 -0.50
CA VAL A 96 -12.70 -17.37 -1.36
C VAL A 96 -12.88 -16.86 -2.79
N THR A 97 -13.43 -15.65 -2.95
CA THR A 97 -13.65 -15.04 -4.27
C THR A 97 -12.34 -14.79 -5.00
N ALA A 98 -11.36 -14.16 -4.33
CA ALA A 98 -10.04 -13.89 -4.89
C ALA A 98 -9.31 -15.18 -5.29
N HIS A 99 -9.39 -16.21 -4.44
CA HIS A 99 -8.81 -17.51 -4.73
C HIS A 99 -9.47 -18.19 -5.94
N ALA A 100 -10.80 -18.15 -6.03
CA ALA A 100 -11.54 -18.70 -7.17
C ALA A 100 -11.20 -17.98 -8.48
N LEU A 101 -11.08 -16.65 -8.46
CA LEU A 101 -10.66 -15.85 -9.62
C LEU A 101 -9.23 -16.18 -10.04
N HIS A 102 -8.29 -16.26 -9.09
CA HIS A 102 -6.90 -16.60 -9.38
C HIS A 102 -6.75 -18.01 -9.97
N ARG A 103 -7.53 -18.99 -9.48
CA ARG A 103 -7.51 -20.35 -10.05
C ARG A 103 -7.99 -20.41 -11.50
N ARG A 104 -8.86 -19.49 -11.92
CA ARG A 104 -9.38 -19.43 -13.31
C ARG A 104 -8.41 -18.73 -14.26
N ALA A 105 -7.65 -17.76 -13.78
CA ALA A 105 -6.68 -17.01 -14.57
C ALA A 105 -5.37 -16.83 -13.77
N PRO A 106 -4.57 -17.90 -13.60
CA PRO A 106 -3.35 -17.82 -12.82
C PRO A 106 -2.29 -17.02 -13.56
N HIS A 107 -1.75 -16.00 -12.89
CA HIS A 107 -0.56 -15.28 -13.34
C HIS A 107 0.63 -15.71 -12.45
N PRO A 108 1.74 -16.23 -13.03
CA PRO A 108 2.82 -16.88 -12.28
C PRO A 108 3.45 -16.03 -11.17
N ARG A 109 3.49 -14.72 -11.34
CA ARG A 109 4.19 -13.79 -10.45
C ARG A 109 3.26 -12.98 -9.54
N THR A 110 1.94 -13.24 -9.57
CA THR A 110 0.99 -12.52 -8.72
C THR A 110 1.31 -12.71 -7.24
N ALA A 111 1.39 -11.59 -6.53
CA ALA A 111 1.60 -11.54 -5.09
C ALA A 111 0.54 -12.40 -4.38
N MET A 112 1.00 -13.27 -3.48
CA MET A 112 0.15 -14.09 -2.62
C MET A 112 -0.93 -14.90 -3.40
N ARG A 113 -0.67 -15.28 -4.66
CA ARG A 113 -1.64 -16.01 -5.49
C ARG A 113 -3.01 -15.32 -5.57
N GLY A 114 -3.01 -13.99 -5.67
CA GLY A 114 -4.22 -13.17 -5.78
C GLY A 114 -4.86 -12.75 -4.45
N LEU A 115 -4.29 -13.16 -3.30
CA LEU A 115 -4.83 -12.83 -1.98
C LEU A 115 -4.46 -11.42 -1.46
N GLY A 116 -3.86 -10.57 -2.30
CA GLY A 116 -3.45 -9.22 -1.90
C GLY A 116 -4.61 -8.35 -1.42
N GLY A 117 -5.75 -8.36 -2.12
CA GLY A 117 -6.96 -7.62 -1.72
C GLY A 117 -7.50 -8.03 -0.34
N PRO A 118 -7.79 -9.32 -0.12
CA PRO A 118 -8.21 -9.83 1.19
C PRO A 118 -7.20 -9.54 2.32
N ALA A 119 -5.89 -9.64 2.03
CA ALA A 119 -4.86 -9.34 3.02
C ALA A 119 -4.87 -7.86 3.44
N VAL A 120 -4.97 -6.94 2.48
CA VAL A 120 -5.10 -5.51 2.77
C VAL A 120 -6.39 -5.21 3.54
N ALA A 121 -7.50 -5.87 3.20
CA ALA A 121 -8.76 -5.73 3.93
C ALA A 121 -8.63 -6.20 5.40
N MET A 122 -7.96 -7.33 5.64
CA MET A 122 -7.69 -7.82 7.00
C MET A 122 -6.81 -6.87 7.79
N LEU A 123 -5.72 -6.36 7.19
CA LEU A 123 -4.85 -5.38 7.83
C LEU A 123 -5.59 -4.06 8.14
N ALA A 124 -6.49 -3.62 7.25
CA ALA A 124 -7.34 -2.47 7.47
C ALA A 124 -8.34 -2.69 8.63
N CYS A 125 -8.95 -3.88 8.72
CA CYS A 125 -9.81 -4.24 9.85
C CYS A 125 -9.01 -4.24 11.17
N GLY A 126 -7.81 -4.83 11.18
CA GLY A 126 -6.92 -4.83 12.33
C GLY A 126 -6.52 -3.41 12.77
N LEU A 127 -6.10 -2.56 11.82
CA LEU A 127 -5.79 -1.16 12.09
C LEU A 127 -7.00 -0.40 12.66
N GLY A 128 -8.19 -0.61 12.07
CA GLY A 128 -9.44 -0.03 12.57
C GLY A 128 -9.77 -0.48 14.00
N GLY A 129 -9.53 -1.77 14.31
CA GLY A 129 -9.66 -2.32 15.66
C GLY A 129 -8.71 -1.66 16.66
N VAL A 130 -7.43 -1.55 16.31
CA VAL A 130 -6.41 -0.86 17.16
C VAL A 130 -6.79 0.61 17.40
N MET A 131 -7.21 1.34 16.37
CA MET A 131 -7.60 2.74 16.51
C MET A 131 -8.85 2.91 17.38
N THR A 132 -9.84 2.04 17.19
CA THR A 132 -11.08 2.08 17.97
C THR A 132 -10.83 1.70 19.41
N GLY A 133 -10.06 0.63 19.65
CA GLY A 133 -9.59 0.20 20.96
C GLY A 133 -8.81 1.29 21.67
N GLY A 134 -7.86 1.95 20.99
CA GLY A 134 -7.02 2.98 21.60
C GLY A 134 -7.77 4.23 22.00
N VAL A 135 -8.72 4.69 21.17
CA VAL A 135 -9.58 5.82 21.54
C VAL A 135 -10.50 5.44 22.69
N ALA A 136 -11.18 4.29 22.60
CA ALA A 136 -12.11 3.84 23.65
C ALA A 136 -11.39 3.67 24.99
N GLN A 137 -10.22 3.06 24.98
CA GLN A 137 -9.44 2.81 26.17
C GLN A 137 -8.84 4.09 26.75
N ARG A 138 -8.26 4.98 25.93
CA ARG A 138 -7.71 6.26 26.43
C ARG A 138 -8.78 7.18 27.01
N VAL A 139 -9.96 7.21 26.40
CA VAL A 139 -11.10 7.98 26.95
C VAL A 139 -11.58 7.35 28.25
N ALA A 140 -11.64 6.01 28.34
CA ALA A 140 -11.96 5.33 29.58
C ALA A 140 -10.92 5.61 30.67
N ASP A 141 -9.62 5.43 30.38
CA ASP A 141 -8.51 5.72 31.31
C ASP A 141 -8.59 7.17 31.83
N TRP A 142 -8.88 8.14 30.95
CA TRP A 142 -8.99 9.55 31.34
C TRP A 142 -10.19 9.84 32.25
N LEU A 143 -11.32 9.16 32.03
CA LEU A 143 -12.53 9.35 32.83
C LEU A 143 -12.49 8.58 34.16
N ASP A 144 -11.76 7.47 34.23
CA ASP A 144 -11.70 6.59 35.41
C ASP A 144 -10.63 7.03 36.45
N GLY A 145 -9.77 8.01 36.09
CA GLY A 145 -8.78 8.59 37.00
C GLY A 145 -7.65 7.63 37.35
N ASP A 146 -7.47 7.32 38.64
CA ASP A 146 -6.42 6.41 39.14
C ASP A 146 -6.80 4.92 39.05
N ALA A 147 -8.04 4.59 38.66
CA ALA A 147 -8.51 3.22 38.51
C ALA A 147 -8.05 2.61 37.17
N THR A 148 -7.91 1.28 37.12
CA THR A 148 -7.66 0.55 35.86
C THR A 148 -9.01 0.18 35.22
N PRO A 149 -9.35 0.69 34.02
CA PRO A 149 -10.65 0.42 33.43
C PRO A 149 -10.89 -1.07 33.18
N GLY A 150 -12.04 -1.58 33.63
CA GLY A 150 -12.48 -2.96 33.38
C GLY A 150 -11.98 -4.01 34.39
N MET A 151 -11.17 -3.62 35.38
CA MET A 151 -10.71 -4.52 36.45
C MET A 151 -11.53 -4.41 37.75
N GLY A 152 -12.61 -3.63 37.73
CA GLY A 152 -13.47 -3.36 38.89
C GLY A 152 -12.91 -2.28 39.82
N GLY A 153 -13.78 -1.57 40.54
CA GLY A 153 -13.41 -0.52 41.51
C GLY A 153 -13.32 0.91 40.95
N GLY A 154 -13.45 1.10 39.65
CA GLY A 154 -13.54 2.42 38.98
C GLY A 154 -14.97 2.93 38.80
N ALA A 155 -15.12 4.19 38.40
CA ALA A 155 -16.40 4.82 38.07
C ALA A 155 -16.97 4.30 36.73
N ILE A 156 -16.14 3.70 35.88
CA ILE A 156 -16.53 3.12 34.58
C ILE A 156 -16.17 1.63 34.52
N ALA A 157 -17.08 0.82 33.96
CA ALA A 157 -16.93 -0.62 33.81
C ALA A 157 -15.83 -1.07 32.81
N GLY A 158 -15.04 -0.15 32.24
CA GLY A 158 -14.01 -0.44 31.23
C GLY A 158 -14.49 -0.50 29.77
N PRO A 159 -13.56 -0.66 28.81
CA PRO A 159 -13.90 -0.83 27.40
C PRO A 159 -14.63 -2.17 27.14
N PRO A 160 -15.39 -2.29 26.03
CA PRO A 160 -15.98 -3.56 25.61
C PRO A 160 -15.00 -4.72 25.63
N VAL A 161 -15.45 -5.90 26.08
CA VAL A 161 -14.62 -7.08 26.33
C VAL A 161 -13.83 -7.48 25.09
N LEU A 162 -14.47 -7.41 23.92
CA LEU A 162 -13.83 -7.72 22.64
C LEU A 162 -12.58 -6.83 22.39
N LEU A 163 -12.60 -5.56 22.77
CA LEU A 163 -11.46 -4.66 22.54
C LEU A 163 -10.26 -5.08 23.41
N SER A 164 -10.50 -5.56 24.63
CA SER A 164 -9.46 -6.13 25.49
C SER A 164 -8.86 -7.41 24.91
N TRP A 165 -9.69 -8.28 24.32
CA TRP A 165 -9.23 -9.46 23.57
C TRP A 165 -8.44 -9.08 22.30
N GLN A 166 -8.87 -8.06 21.56
CA GLN A 166 -8.12 -7.59 20.39
C GLN A 166 -6.79 -6.93 20.78
N ALA A 167 -6.73 -6.25 21.92
CA ALA A 167 -5.48 -5.68 22.44
C ALA A 167 -4.49 -6.79 22.82
N SER A 168 -4.95 -7.87 23.48
CA SER A 168 -4.09 -8.98 23.91
C SER A 168 -3.49 -9.79 22.75
N VAL A 169 -4.11 -9.72 21.56
CA VAL A 169 -3.57 -10.29 20.32
C VAL A 169 -2.26 -9.62 19.88
N ILE A 170 -2.06 -8.33 20.17
CA ILE A 170 -0.92 -7.56 19.64
C ILE A 170 0.43 -8.09 20.15
N PRO A 171 0.67 -8.28 21.47
CA PRO A 171 1.90 -8.89 21.95
C PRO A 171 2.16 -10.27 21.37
N VAL A 172 1.11 -11.10 21.26
CA VAL A 172 1.22 -12.46 20.69
C VAL A 172 1.64 -12.39 19.22
N LEU A 173 1.02 -11.50 18.44
CA LEU A 173 1.38 -11.27 17.05
C LEU A 173 2.83 -10.79 16.93
N LEU A 174 3.26 -9.82 17.75
CA LEU A 174 4.65 -9.33 17.74
C LEU A 174 5.65 -10.43 18.08
N ALA A 175 5.36 -11.27 19.08
CA ALA A 175 6.19 -12.41 19.43
C ALA A 175 6.29 -13.43 18.28
N LEU A 176 5.16 -13.74 17.63
CA LEU A 176 5.14 -14.62 16.45
C LEU A 176 5.93 -14.05 15.27
N LEU A 177 5.99 -12.72 15.12
CA LEU A 177 6.76 -12.05 14.08
C LEU A 177 8.28 -12.00 14.34
N LEU A 178 8.75 -12.35 15.54
CA LEU A 178 10.19 -12.49 15.80
C LEU A 178 10.81 -13.64 15.01
N VAL A 179 10.09 -14.74 14.81
CA VAL A 179 10.55 -15.90 14.03
C VAL A 179 10.81 -15.55 12.55
N PRO A 180 9.84 -15.03 11.78
CA PRO A 180 10.09 -14.64 10.38
C PRO A 180 11.14 -13.52 10.29
N ALA A 181 11.20 -12.59 11.25
CA ALA A 181 12.25 -11.57 11.29
C ALA A 181 13.64 -12.19 11.46
N ALA A 182 13.81 -13.14 12.38
CA ALA A 182 15.06 -13.88 12.56
C ALA A 182 15.43 -14.70 11.32
N VAL A 183 14.46 -15.38 10.70
CA VAL A 183 14.68 -16.14 9.46
C VAL A 183 15.15 -15.23 8.33
N LEU A 184 14.53 -14.07 8.14
CA LEU A 184 14.92 -13.09 7.13
C LEU A 184 16.28 -12.46 7.44
N ALA A 185 16.59 -12.19 8.71
CA ALA A 185 17.90 -11.70 9.12
C ALA A 185 19.00 -12.74 8.82
N VAL A 186 18.80 -14.00 9.21
CA VAL A 186 19.75 -15.09 8.94
C VAL A 186 19.90 -15.32 7.44
N ARG A 187 18.81 -15.32 6.68
CA ARG A 187 18.86 -15.40 5.21
C ARG A 187 19.65 -14.25 4.60
N THR A 188 19.40 -13.02 5.04
CA THR A 188 20.14 -11.84 4.55
C THR A 188 21.63 -11.96 4.82
N VAL A 189 22.02 -12.42 6.02
CA VAL A 189 23.44 -12.64 6.36
C VAL A 189 24.05 -13.76 5.51
N ARG A 190 23.34 -14.87 5.29
CA ARG A 190 23.81 -15.97 4.44
C ARG A 190 23.97 -15.53 2.98
N THR A 191 22.95 -14.89 2.41
CA THR A 191 22.99 -14.35 1.04
C THR A 191 24.07 -13.28 0.90
N THR A 192 24.34 -12.46 1.93
CA THR A 192 25.47 -11.52 1.90
C THR A 192 26.80 -12.25 1.77
N ARG A 193 26.99 -13.37 2.49
CA ARG A 193 28.21 -14.18 2.38
C ARG A 193 28.33 -14.83 1.01
N GLU A 194 27.25 -15.41 0.49
CA GLU A 194 27.23 -16.04 -0.85
C GLU A 194 27.50 -15.02 -1.97
N LEU A 195 26.92 -13.82 -1.87
CA LEU A 195 27.13 -12.75 -2.86
C LEU A 195 28.49 -12.07 -2.73
N ALA A 196 29.21 -12.25 -1.62
CA ALA A 196 30.54 -11.67 -1.47
C ALA A 196 31.51 -12.24 -2.51
N ASP A 197 31.47 -13.54 -2.76
CA ASP A 197 32.31 -14.18 -3.78
C ASP A 197 31.99 -13.67 -5.19
N VAL A 198 30.70 -13.43 -5.47
CA VAL A 198 30.25 -12.86 -6.75
C VAL A 198 30.77 -11.43 -6.90
N VAL A 199 30.63 -10.59 -5.87
CA VAL A 199 31.14 -9.20 -5.87
C VAL A 199 32.66 -9.18 -6.01
N GLU A 200 33.38 -10.05 -5.31
CA GLU A 200 34.84 -10.17 -5.42
C GLU A 200 35.25 -10.57 -6.85
N SER A 201 34.50 -11.46 -7.51
CA SER A 201 34.77 -11.84 -8.90
C SER A 201 34.53 -10.71 -9.91
N GLU A 202 33.57 -9.83 -9.62
CA GLU A 202 33.21 -8.67 -10.46
C GLU A 202 34.19 -7.50 -10.29
N TYR A 203 34.66 -7.25 -9.06
CA TYR A 203 35.44 -6.05 -8.71
C TYR A 203 36.88 -6.33 -8.22
N GLY A 204 37.10 -7.45 -7.53
CA GLY A 204 38.38 -7.81 -6.89
C GLY A 204 39.52 -8.08 -7.87
N LYS A 205 39.25 -8.13 -9.18
CA LYS A 205 40.29 -8.16 -10.23
C LYS A 205 41.14 -6.90 -10.28
N VAL A 206 40.63 -5.77 -9.79
CA VAL A 206 41.32 -4.46 -9.85
C VAL A 206 41.95 -4.13 -8.51
N THR A 207 41.18 -4.22 -7.42
CA THR A 207 41.64 -4.00 -6.04
C THR A 207 40.81 -4.85 -5.08
N ALA A 208 41.45 -5.75 -4.32
CA ALA A 208 40.76 -6.54 -3.30
C ALA A 208 40.48 -5.67 -2.06
N ASP A 209 39.23 -5.62 -1.62
CA ASP A 209 38.80 -4.92 -0.40
C ASP A 209 37.60 -5.66 0.21
N SER A 210 37.89 -6.54 1.17
CA SER A 210 36.87 -7.38 1.82
C SER A 210 35.75 -6.59 2.52
N ILE A 211 36.04 -5.41 3.08
CA ILE A 211 35.04 -4.59 3.76
C ILE A 211 34.06 -4.06 2.72
N ARG A 212 34.59 -3.58 1.59
CA ARG A 212 33.78 -3.10 0.48
C ARG A 212 32.97 -4.23 -0.16
N THR A 213 33.54 -5.42 -0.28
CA THR A 213 32.85 -6.61 -0.81
C THR A 213 31.58 -6.87 0.00
N GLN A 214 31.73 -6.89 1.33
CA GLN A 214 30.62 -7.12 2.27
C GLN A 214 29.59 -5.99 2.24
N GLN A 215 30.00 -4.73 2.05
CA GLN A 215 29.07 -3.61 1.93
C GLN A 215 28.16 -3.73 0.70
N VAL A 216 28.75 -4.03 -0.47
CA VAL A 216 28.02 -4.18 -1.74
C VAL A 216 27.15 -5.45 -1.73
N ALA A 217 27.72 -6.59 -1.30
CA ALA A 217 26.98 -7.83 -1.16
C ALA A 217 25.81 -7.69 -0.18
N GLY A 218 26.03 -6.99 0.94
CA GLY A 218 24.99 -6.69 1.91
C GLY A 218 23.90 -5.76 1.36
N ALA A 219 24.26 -4.81 0.49
CA ALA A 219 23.29 -3.96 -0.20
C ALA A 219 22.41 -4.78 -1.17
N ARG A 220 23.02 -5.66 -1.97
CA ARG A 220 22.28 -6.60 -2.84
C ARG A 220 21.35 -7.53 -2.04
N ALA A 221 21.86 -8.13 -0.96
CA ALA A 221 21.07 -9.01 -0.10
C ALA A 221 19.89 -8.29 0.56
N ARG A 222 20.09 -7.05 1.08
CA ARG A 222 19.00 -6.23 1.62
C ARG A 222 18.01 -5.82 0.55
N ALA A 223 18.46 -5.51 -0.67
CA ALA A 223 17.57 -5.19 -1.78
C ALA A 223 16.61 -6.35 -2.10
N MET A 224 17.04 -7.60 -1.96
CA MET A 224 16.20 -8.80 -2.14
C MET A 224 15.12 -8.96 -1.06
N LEU A 225 15.22 -8.30 0.11
CA LEU A 225 14.19 -8.40 1.17
C LEU A 225 12.82 -7.92 0.70
N THR A 226 12.76 -6.94 -0.21
CA THR A 226 11.50 -6.47 -0.79
C THR A 226 10.76 -7.61 -1.51
N ASP A 227 11.45 -8.63 -2.00
CA ASP A 227 10.82 -9.76 -2.67
C ASP A 227 10.03 -10.66 -1.71
N ALA A 228 10.40 -10.64 -0.42
CA ALA A 228 9.70 -11.33 0.66
C ALA A 228 8.45 -10.58 1.16
N ALA A 229 8.23 -9.32 0.74
CA ALA A 229 7.13 -8.51 1.24
C ALA A 229 5.74 -9.17 1.05
N PRO A 230 5.38 -9.79 -0.09
CA PRO A 230 4.10 -10.48 -0.21
C PRO A 230 3.95 -11.66 0.75
N TRP A 231 5.03 -12.38 1.05
CA TRP A 231 4.99 -13.47 2.03
C TRP A 231 4.76 -12.95 3.44
N LEU A 232 5.46 -11.88 3.85
CA LEU A 232 5.25 -11.23 5.14
C LEU A 232 3.84 -10.69 5.30
N VAL A 233 3.31 -10.01 4.27
CA VAL A 233 1.92 -9.52 4.28
C VAL A 233 0.93 -10.67 4.44
N GLY A 234 1.16 -11.79 3.75
CA GLY A 234 0.35 -13.01 3.92
C GLY A 234 0.43 -13.61 5.32
N LEU A 235 1.62 -13.67 5.90
CA LEU A 235 1.81 -14.18 7.26
C LEU A 235 1.12 -13.28 8.30
N ILE A 236 1.34 -11.97 8.23
CA ILE A 236 0.75 -11.00 9.16
C ILE A 236 -0.77 -11.00 9.04
N SER A 237 -1.32 -10.96 7.82
CA SER A 237 -2.77 -10.96 7.60
C SER A 237 -3.42 -12.28 8.01
N GLY A 238 -2.79 -13.43 7.72
CA GLY A 238 -3.25 -14.74 8.17
C GLY A 238 -3.24 -14.86 9.70
N ALA A 239 -2.15 -14.46 10.35
CA ALA A 239 -2.06 -14.45 11.81
C ALA A 239 -3.09 -13.49 12.43
N ALA A 240 -3.28 -12.29 11.87
CA ALA A 240 -4.28 -11.34 12.34
C ALA A 240 -5.71 -11.88 12.20
N LEU A 241 -6.02 -12.59 11.10
CA LEU A 241 -7.33 -13.23 10.93
C LEU A 241 -7.55 -14.34 11.97
N LEU A 242 -6.56 -15.21 12.18
CA LEU A 242 -6.64 -16.31 13.15
C LEU A 242 -6.78 -15.80 14.57
N LEU A 243 -5.87 -14.92 15.00
CA LEU A 243 -5.88 -14.34 16.34
C LEU A 243 -7.08 -13.44 16.58
N GLY A 244 -7.51 -12.67 15.57
CA GLY A 244 -8.74 -11.87 15.62
C GLY A 244 -10.00 -12.73 15.75
N SER A 245 -10.06 -13.87 15.05
CA SER A 245 -11.15 -14.83 15.20
C SER A 245 -11.16 -15.49 16.58
N ALA A 246 -9.98 -15.81 17.12
CA ALA A 246 -9.83 -16.32 18.48
C ALA A 246 -10.25 -15.27 19.53
N ALA A 247 -9.93 -13.99 19.32
CA ALA A 247 -10.38 -12.89 20.18
C ALA A 247 -11.92 -12.75 20.18
N ILE A 248 -12.57 -12.88 19.02
CA ILE A 248 -14.04 -12.89 18.92
C ILE A 248 -14.63 -14.08 19.66
N ALA A 249 -14.10 -15.29 19.42
CA ALA A 249 -14.57 -16.51 20.07
C ALA A 249 -14.39 -16.47 21.59
N GLY A 250 -13.21 -16.05 22.05
CA GLY A 250 -12.89 -15.88 23.47
C GLY A 250 -13.85 -14.90 24.14
N SER A 251 -14.02 -13.70 23.56
CA SER A 251 -14.98 -12.71 24.06
C SER A 251 -16.42 -13.23 24.09
N TRP A 252 -16.83 -14.01 23.07
CA TRP A 252 -18.20 -14.55 22.99
C TRP A 252 -18.47 -15.64 24.02
N LEU A 253 -17.51 -16.54 24.22
CA LEU A 253 -17.64 -17.70 25.10
C LEU A 253 -17.47 -17.33 26.57
N SER A 254 -16.50 -16.49 26.91
CA SER A 254 -16.23 -16.13 28.31
C SER A 254 -17.15 -15.02 28.81
N GLY A 255 -17.48 -14.04 27.95
CA GLY A 255 -18.09 -12.78 28.41
C GLY A 255 -17.15 -11.91 29.26
N GLU A 256 -15.90 -12.34 29.44
CA GLU A 256 -14.91 -11.78 30.37
C GLU A 256 -13.63 -11.39 29.61
N VAL A 257 -12.87 -10.44 30.17
CA VAL A 257 -11.56 -10.04 29.62
C VAL A 257 -10.55 -11.20 29.70
N PRO A 258 -9.51 -11.26 28.83
CA PRO A 258 -8.61 -12.42 28.72
C PRO A 258 -8.05 -12.93 30.05
N GLY A 259 -7.58 -12.03 30.92
CA GLY A 259 -7.01 -12.40 32.22
C GLY A 259 -8.04 -13.06 33.14
N GLN A 260 -9.23 -12.47 33.23
CA GLN A 260 -10.33 -13.00 34.02
C GLN A 260 -10.85 -14.34 33.47
N ALA A 261 -10.91 -14.48 32.14
CA ALA A 261 -11.33 -15.71 31.47
C ALA A 261 -10.33 -16.87 31.67
N ALA A 262 -9.07 -16.57 31.97
CA ALA A 262 -8.03 -17.55 32.24
C ALA A 262 -7.92 -17.94 33.72
N LYS A 263 -8.65 -17.28 34.62
CA LYS A 263 -8.63 -17.62 36.06
C LYS A 263 -9.10 -19.04 36.30
N GLY A 264 -8.28 -19.82 37.00
CA GLY A 264 -8.54 -21.24 37.26
C GLY A 264 -8.05 -22.19 36.16
N ALA A 265 -7.40 -21.67 35.11
CA ALA A 265 -6.57 -22.48 34.22
C ALA A 265 -5.21 -22.78 34.89
N ASP A 266 -4.29 -23.43 34.15
CA ASP A 266 -2.91 -23.56 34.61
C ASP A 266 -2.26 -22.18 34.81
N SER A 267 -1.47 -22.05 35.87
CA SER A 267 -0.68 -20.88 36.27
C SER A 267 0.07 -20.20 35.11
N PHE A 268 0.59 -20.98 34.15
CA PHE A 268 1.24 -20.46 32.97
C PHE A 268 0.27 -19.74 32.03
N VAL A 269 -0.90 -20.33 31.78
CA VAL A 269 -1.93 -19.77 30.90
C VAL A 269 -2.51 -18.48 31.48
N GLU A 270 -2.78 -18.49 32.80
CA GLU A 270 -3.24 -17.31 33.52
C GLU A 270 -2.23 -16.16 33.42
N SER A 271 -0.95 -16.44 33.72
CA SER A 271 0.12 -15.44 33.64
C SER A 271 0.31 -14.88 32.22
N VAL A 272 0.25 -15.74 31.19
CA VAL A 272 0.36 -15.31 29.79
C VAL A 272 -0.83 -14.45 29.39
N ALA A 273 -2.06 -14.83 29.77
CA ALA A 273 -3.27 -14.07 29.44
C ALA A 273 -3.28 -12.68 30.10
N ASP A 274 -2.93 -12.61 31.39
CA ASP A 274 -2.80 -11.34 32.13
C ASP A 274 -1.73 -10.44 31.53
N THR A 275 -0.54 -11.01 31.25
CA THR A 275 0.58 -10.27 30.65
C THR A 275 0.22 -9.76 29.26
N ALA A 276 -0.41 -10.59 28.42
CA ALA A 276 -0.82 -10.22 27.08
C ALA A 276 -1.89 -9.12 27.10
N GLN A 277 -2.88 -9.20 27.99
CA GLN A 277 -3.89 -8.17 28.18
C GLN A 277 -3.25 -6.83 28.59
N ALA A 278 -2.42 -6.84 29.63
CA ALA A 278 -1.77 -5.64 30.15
C ALA A 278 -0.86 -4.99 29.10
N LEU A 279 0.04 -5.78 28.51
CA LEU A 279 0.98 -5.29 27.50
C LEU A 279 0.25 -4.83 26.23
N GLY A 280 -0.78 -5.57 25.81
CA GLY A 280 -1.63 -5.21 24.67
C GLY A 280 -2.30 -3.85 24.84
N SER A 281 -2.89 -3.61 26.00
CA SER A 281 -3.47 -2.32 26.40
C SER A 281 -2.46 -1.17 26.28
N TRP A 282 -1.24 -1.33 26.80
CA TRP A 282 -0.17 -0.34 26.65
C TRP A 282 0.24 -0.12 25.19
N LEU A 283 0.39 -1.19 24.41
CA LEU A 283 0.78 -1.13 23.01
C LEU A 283 -0.26 -0.46 22.13
N VAL A 284 -1.55 -0.67 22.38
CA VAL A 284 -2.64 0.03 21.68
C VAL A 284 -2.50 1.55 21.92
N GLY A 285 -2.34 1.95 23.18
CA GLY A 285 -2.16 3.35 23.54
C GLY A 285 -0.90 3.98 22.94
N LEU A 286 0.24 3.29 23.02
CA LEU A 286 1.49 3.72 22.39
C LEU A 286 1.35 3.82 20.87
N GLY A 287 0.71 2.82 20.24
CA GLY A 287 0.46 2.79 18.80
C GLY A 287 -0.37 3.98 18.32
N PHE A 288 -1.40 4.36 19.09
CA PHE A 288 -2.19 5.57 18.80
C PHE A 288 -1.36 6.85 18.89
N ILE A 289 -0.55 7.01 19.94
CA ILE A 289 0.35 8.18 20.10
C ILE A 289 1.36 8.23 18.95
N LEU A 290 1.99 7.09 18.61
CA LEU A 290 2.92 6.99 17.49
C LEU A 290 2.23 7.39 16.18
N PHE A 291 1.01 6.91 15.93
CA PHE A 291 0.25 7.26 14.75
C PHE A 291 0.00 8.77 14.64
N VAL A 292 -0.49 9.41 15.71
CA VAL A 292 -0.76 10.87 15.73
C VAL A 292 0.53 11.68 15.58
N THR A 293 1.59 11.29 16.28
CA THR A 293 2.88 11.99 16.23
C THR A 293 3.54 11.87 14.86
N TRP A 294 3.53 10.68 14.25
CA TRP A 294 4.02 10.46 12.89
C TRP A 294 3.16 11.15 11.83
N GLY A 295 1.83 11.15 11.99
CA GLY A 295 0.93 11.91 11.10
C GLY A 295 1.24 13.42 11.13
N ARG A 296 1.44 13.98 12.32
CA ARG A 296 1.86 15.39 12.49
C ARG A 296 3.26 15.63 11.94
N ARG A 297 4.19 14.69 12.11
CA ARG A 297 5.55 14.79 11.58
C ARG A 297 5.56 14.75 10.05
N ALA A 298 4.78 13.86 9.44
CA ALA A 298 4.63 13.76 7.99
C ALA A 298 4.12 15.07 7.36
N TYR A 299 3.29 15.81 8.09
CA TYR A 299 2.81 17.13 7.66
C TYR A 299 3.89 18.22 7.71
N ARG A 300 4.85 18.11 8.64
CA ARG A 300 5.83 19.18 8.94
C ARG A 300 7.23 18.93 8.37
N ASP A 301 7.64 17.68 8.20
CA ASP A 301 9.00 17.28 7.87
C ASP A 301 9.05 16.65 6.45
N ALA A 302 9.84 17.26 5.56
CA ALA A 302 9.99 16.81 4.19
C ALA A 302 10.66 15.42 4.10
N SER A 303 11.54 15.08 5.05
CA SER A 303 12.23 13.78 5.08
C SER A 303 11.29 12.65 5.50
N ALA A 304 10.51 12.86 6.57
CA ALA A 304 9.49 11.91 7.02
C ALA A 304 8.39 11.70 5.96
N ARG A 305 8.01 12.77 5.25
CA ARG A 305 7.08 12.69 4.12
C ARG A 305 7.62 11.85 2.96
N ARG A 306 8.93 11.87 2.69
CA ARG A 306 9.53 11.07 1.60
C ARG A 306 9.42 9.56 1.87
N THR A 307 9.61 9.13 3.12
CA THR A 307 9.49 7.71 3.50
C THR A 307 8.04 7.21 3.44
N ILE A 308 7.09 8.01 3.94
CA ILE A 308 5.65 7.71 3.86
C ILE A 308 5.12 7.83 2.43
N GLY A 309 5.75 8.69 1.63
CA GLY A 309 5.38 9.03 0.26
C GLY A 309 5.34 7.83 -0.68
N ILE A 310 6.19 6.83 -0.51
CA ILE A 310 6.21 5.65 -1.41
C ILE A 310 4.90 4.85 -1.30
N LEU A 311 4.42 4.58 -0.08
CA LEU A 311 3.14 3.88 0.12
C LEU A 311 1.97 4.74 -0.36
N TRP A 312 2.07 6.06 -0.12
CA TRP A 312 1.08 7.01 -0.58
C TRP A 312 1.02 7.12 -2.10
N ASP A 313 2.16 7.05 -2.80
CA ASP A 313 2.25 7.13 -4.25
C ASP A 313 1.60 5.91 -4.92
N VAL A 314 1.75 4.73 -4.32
CA VAL A 314 1.04 3.52 -4.78
C VAL A 314 -0.46 3.68 -4.56
N GLY A 315 -0.88 4.18 -3.39
CA GLY A 315 -2.30 4.39 -3.07
C GLY A 315 -2.98 5.49 -3.90
N THR A 316 -2.27 6.57 -4.20
CA THR A 316 -2.76 7.72 -4.98
C THR A 316 -2.52 7.62 -6.48
N PHE A 317 -1.85 6.56 -6.94
CA PHE A 317 -1.76 6.26 -8.35
C PHE A 317 -3.10 5.77 -8.93
N TRP A 318 -3.89 5.04 -8.14
CA TRP A 318 -5.16 4.45 -8.60
C TRP A 318 -6.31 5.47 -8.58
N PRO A 319 -7.20 5.46 -9.60
CA PRO A 319 -8.33 6.38 -9.65
C PRO A 319 -9.31 6.10 -8.52
N ARG A 320 -10.09 7.12 -8.10
CA ARG A 320 -11.10 6.95 -7.04
C ARG A 320 -12.21 5.95 -7.40
N ALA A 321 -12.37 5.64 -8.69
CA ALA A 321 -13.26 4.58 -9.13
C ALA A 321 -12.92 3.22 -8.48
N ALA A 322 -11.66 2.98 -8.12
CA ALA A 322 -11.22 1.76 -7.45
C ALA A 322 -11.63 1.70 -5.97
N HIS A 323 -11.78 2.85 -5.29
CA HIS A 323 -12.25 2.91 -3.89
C HIS A 323 -12.82 4.31 -3.57
N PRO A 324 -14.07 4.44 -3.09
CA PRO A 324 -14.74 5.74 -2.92
C PRO A 324 -14.09 6.65 -1.88
N PHE A 325 -13.32 6.09 -0.95
CA PHE A 325 -12.52 6.85 0.03
C PHE A 325 -11.03 6.93 -0.33
N ALA A 326 -10.63 6.51 -1.53
CA ALA A 326 -9.26 6.71 -1.98
C ALA A 326 -8.94 8.22 -2.01
N PRO A 327 -7.73 8.61 -1.59
CA PRO A 327 -7.27 9.98 -1.74
C PRO A 327 -7.35 10.45 -3.20
N PRO A 328 -7.35 11.78 -3.47
CA PRO A 328 -7.23 12.31 -4.82
C PRO A 328 -6.08 11.65 -5.57
N CYS A 329 -6.38 11.10 -6.74
CA CYS A 329 -5.41 10.42 -7.57
C CYS A 329 -4.58 11.47 -8.32
N TYR A 330 -3.25 11.48 -8.16
CA TYR A 330 -2.42 12.40 -8.92
C TYR A 330 -2.27 11.96 -10.38
N ALA A 331 -2.42 10.65 -10.68
CA ALA A 331 -2.33 10.13 -12.04
C ALA A 331 -3.48 10.62 -12.93
N GLU A 332 -4.66 10.91 -12.37
CA GLU A 332 -5.80 11.55 -13.07
C GLU A 332 -5.44 12.93 -13.64
N ARG A 333 -4.38 13.57 -13.13
CA ARG A 333 -3.81 14.81 -13.68
C ARG A 333 -2.52 14.55 -14.45
N ALA A 334 -1.57 13.85 -13.84
CA ALA A 334 -0.22 13.70 -14.37
C ALA A 334 -0.19 12.95 -15.71
N VAL A 335 -1.00 11.90 -15.86
CA VAL A 335 -1.00 11.09 -17.09
C VAL A 335 -1.63 11.84 -18.27
N PRO A 336 -2.83 12.45 -18.16
CA PRO A 336 -3.38 13.27 -19.25
C PRO A 336 -2.50 14.46 -19.64
N ASP A 337 -1.93 15.19 -18.66
CA ASP A 337 -1.04 16.33 -18.94
C ASP A 337 0.23 15.89 -19.70
N LEU A 338 0.80 14.75 -19.32
CA LEU A 338 1.96 14.17 -20.01
C LEU A 338 1.62 13.73 -21.43
N THR A 339 0.51 13.01 -21.61
CA THR A 339 -0.01 12.59 -22.92
C THR A 339 -0.30 13.78 -23.83
N TRP A 340 -0.94 14.83 -23.30
CA TRP A 340 -1.24 16.06 -24.03
C TRP A 340 0.04 16.78 -24.46
N ARG A 341 1.02 16.88 -23.57
CA ARG A 341 2.31 17.52 -23.87
C ARG A 341 3.07 16.78 -24.97
N ILE A 342 3.14 15.45 -24.89
CA ILE A 342 3.79 14.60 -25.91
C ILE A 342 3.09 14.76 -27.26
N THR A 343 1.77 14.62 -27.28
CA THR A 343 0.96 14.71 -28.51
C THR A 343 1.04 16.10 -29.15
N SER A 344 0.88 17.15 -28.35
CA SER A 344 0.92 18.54 -28.84
C SER A 344 2.32 18.97 -29.28
N TRP A 345 3.38 18.46 -28.64
CA TRP A 345 4.75 18.75 -29.06
C TRP A 345 5.07 18.02 -30.36
N THR A 346 4.81 16.70 -30.44
CA THR A 346 5.08 15.91 -31.66
C THR A 346 4.27 16.39 -32.87
N ALA A 347 3.02 16.81 -32.67
CA ALA A 347 2.19 17.38 -33.73
C ALA A 347 2.73 18.72 -34.25
N ARG A 348 3.21 19.60 -33.37
CA ARG A 348 3.74 20.91 -33.76
C ARG A 348 5.13 20.85 -34.39
N THR A 349 6.01 19.97 -33.90
CA THR A 349 7.42 19.95 -34.31
C THR A 349 7.72 18.89 -35.37
N GLY A 350 6.84 17.91 -35.56
CA GLY A 350 7.17 16.70 -36.31
C GLY A 350 8.25 15.84 -35.64
N GLY A 351 8.64 16.18 -34.41
CA GLY A 351 9.79 15.63 -33.70
C GLY A 351 9.57 14.23 -33.11
N ARG A 352 10.67 13.69 -32.60
CA ARG A 352 10.76 12.40 -31.89
C ARG A 352 11.35 12.63 -30.49
N LEU A 353 10.99 11.81 -29.52
CA LEU A 353 11.47 11.98 -28.13
C LEU A 353 11.68 10.67 -27.39
N VAL A 354 12.53 10.72 -26.37
CA VAL A 354 12.69 9.65 -25.37
C VAL A 354 11.93 10.07 -24.09
N LEU A 355 10.96 9.27 -23.69
CA LEU A 355 10.25 9.42 -22.42
C LEU A 355 11.00 8.66 -21.33
N SER A 356 11.68 9.40 -20.45
CA SER A 356 12.47 8.85 -19.35
C SER A 356 11.65 8.83 -18.05
N GLY A 357 11.50 7.66 -17.42
CA GLY A 357 10.78 7.46 -16.16
C GLY A 357 11.59 6.74 -15.09
N HIS A 358 11.91 7.43 -14.00
CA HIS A 358 12.54 6.86 -12.79
C HIS A 358 11.49 6.41 -11.79
N SER A 359 11.65 5.24 -11.18
CA SER A 359 10.81 4.82 -10.04
C SER A 359 9.31 4.93 -10.37
N GLN A 360 8.51 5.61 -9.56
CA GLN A 360 7.09 5.88 -9.84
C GLN A 360 6.84 6.59 -11.19
N GLY A 361 7.81 7.37 -11.67
CA GLY A 361 7.78 7.97 -13.00
C GLY A 361 7.78 6.94 -14.14
N SER A 362 8.30 5.73 -13.94
CA SER A 362 8.20 4.65 -14.94
C SER A 362 6.76 4.15 -15.09
N VAL A 363 6.00 4.11 -13.99
CA VAL A 363 4.58 3.74 -13.96
C VAL A 363 3.74 4.78 -14.68
N LEU A 364 4.01 6.06 -14.41
CA LEU A 364 3.38 7.18 -15.13
C LEU A 364 3.73 7.18 -16.61
N ALA A 365 4.99 6.91 -16.97
CA ALA A 365 5.43 6.85 -18.35
C ALA A 365 4.74 5.72 -19.12
N ALA A 366 4.66 4.51 -18.54
CA ALA A 366 3.90 3.40 -19.11
C ALA A 366 2.42 3.76 -19.32
N ALA A 367 1.78 4.33 -18.28
CA ALA A 367 0.38 4.77 -18.34
C ALA A 367 0.13 5.84 -19.41
N ALA A 368 1.07 6.78 -19.60
CA ALA A 368 0.98 7.80 -20.64
C ALA A 368 1.14 7.18 -22.03
N VAL A 369 2.10 6.27 -22.24
CA VAL A 369 2.33 5.59 -23.53
C VAL A 369 1.08 4.83 -23.98
N TRP A 370 0.40 4.10 -23.08
CA TRP A 370 -0.87 3.43 -23.40
C TRP A 370 -1.97 4.40 -23.84
N GLN A 371 -1.93 5.66 -23.42
CA GLN A 371 -2.92 6.68 -23.80
C GLN A 371 -2.51 7.52 -25.02
N LEU A 372 -1.31 7.35 -25.56
CA LEU A 372 -0.88 8.05 -26.77
C LEU A 372 -1.61 7.51 -28.02
N PRO A 373 -1.98 8.38 -28.97
CA PRO A 373 -2.43 7.94 -30.30
C PRO A 373 -1.37 7.07 -30.99
N PRO A 374 -1.74 6.05 -31.78
CA PRO A 374 -0.78 5.16 -32.44
C PRO A 374 0.31 5.91 -33.24
N ALA A 375 -0.07 6.94 -34.00
CA ALA A 375 0.86 7.74 -34.78
C ALA A 375 1.91 8.47 -33.93
N THR A 376 1.55 8.92 -32.74
CA THR A 376 2.47 9.55 -31.79
C THR A 376 3.35 8.52 -31.12
N ARG A 377 2.81 7.35 -30.80
CA ARG A 377 3.51 6.27 -30.11
C ARG A 377 4.73 5.76 -30.89
N HIS A 378 4.67 5.72 -32.23
CA HIS A 378 5.81 5.38 -33.09
C HIS A 378 6.96 6.41 -33.07
N ARG A 379 6.76 7.60 -32.49
CA ARG A 379 7.77 8.66 -32.35
C ARG A 379 8.31 8.80 -30.93
N VAL A 380 7.92 7.89 -30.05
CA VAL A 380 8.29 7.89 -28.63
C VAL A 380 9.06 6.61 -28.32
N ALA A 381 10.25 6.78 -27.77
CA ALA A 381 11.00 5.70 -27.13
C ALA A 381 10.78 5.78 -25.61
N LEU A 382 10.76 4.63 -24.93
CA LEU A 382 10.60 4.56 -23.48
C LEU A 382 11.92 4.17 -22.82
N LEU A 383 12.34 4.94 -21.82
CA LEU A 383 13.50 4.64 -20.98
C LEU A 383 13.05 4.58 -19.52
N THR A 384 12.95 3.38 -18.95
CA THR A 384 12.59 3.20 -17.53
C THR A 384 13.83 2.82 -16.72
N TYR A 385 13.88 3.20 -15.44
CA TYR A 385 15.01 2.85 -14.58
C TYR A 385 14.63 2.95 -13.12
N GLY A 386 15.26 2.11 -12.29
CA GLY A 386 14.79 1.88 -10.91
C GLY A 386 13.31 1.51 -10.89
N SER A 387 12.83 0.75 -11.89
CA SER A 387 11.42 0.64 -12.22
C SER A 387 10.67 -0.38 -11.33
N PRO A 388 9.62 0.01 -10.60
CA PRO A 388 8.78 -0.91 -9.82
C PRO A 388 7.71 -1.63 -10.66
N LEU A 389 7.71 -1.46 -12.00
CA LEU A 389 6.68 -1.97 -12.92
C LEU A 389 6.41 -3.46 -12.73
N GLU A 390 7.44 -4.32 -12.75
CA GLU A 390 7.26 -5.76 -12.50
C GLU A 390 7.28 -6.07 -11.01
N ARG A 391 8.34 -5.63 -10.32
CA ARG A 391 8.66 -6.04 -8.95
C ARG A 391 7.60 -5.67 -7.92
N LEU A 392 6.83 -4.60 -8.17
CA LEU A 392 5.71 -4.17 -7.32
C LEU A 392 4.40 -4.22 -8.10
N TYR A 393 4.23 -3.39 -9.13
CA TYR A 393 2.94 -3.22 -9.79
C TYR A 393 2.47 -4.50 -10.49
N GLY A 394 3.35 -5.21 -11.17
CA GLY A 394 3.01 -6.44 -11.89
C GLY A 394 2.65 -7.61 -10.99
N ARG A 395 3.19 -7.63 -9.76
CA ARG A 395 2.84 -8.65 -8.76
C ARG A 395 1.49 -8.34 -8.09
N TRP A 396 1.26 -7.10 -7.66
CA TRP A 396 0.07 -6.72 -6.89
C TRP A 396 -1.13 -6.34 -7.77
N PHE A 397 -0.89 -5.87 -8.99
CA PHE A 397 -1.91 -5.41 -9.95
C PHE A 397 -1.67 -6.03 -11.35
N PRO A 398 -1.64 -7.37 -11.46
CA PRO A 398 -1.26 -8.07 -12.69
C PRO A 398 -2.17 -7.79 -13.89
N ALA A 399 -3.42 -7.38 -13.65
CA ALA A 399 -4.35 -7.01 -14.73
C ALA A 399 -3.89 -5.75 -15.50
N TYR A 400 -3.13 -4.86 -14.86
CA TYR A 400 -2.68 -3.60 -15.46
C TYR A 400 -1.19 -3.62 -15.79
N PHE A 401 -0.36 -4.22 -14.94
CA PHE A 401 1.10 -4.21 -15.07
C PHE A 401 1.70 -5.63 -15.08
N GLY A 402 0.91 -6.65 -15.33
CA GLY A 402 1.40 -8.03 -15.43
C GLY A 402 2.21 -8.26 -16.70
N ALA A 403 2.72 -9.49 -16.86
CA ALA A 403 3.54 -9.88 -18.01
C ALA A 403 2.86 -9.59 -19.37
N GLY A 404 1.56 -9.88 -19.49
CA GLY A 404 0.79 -9.60 -20.71
C GLY A 404 0.78 -8.10 -21.06
N PRO A 405 0.21 -7.23 -20.21
CA PRO A 405 0.19 -5.78 -20.45
C PRO A 405 1.59 -5.15 -20.69
N LEU A 406 2.64 -5.65 -20.01
CA LEU A 406 4.00 -5.17 -20.22
C LEU A 406 4.59 -5.64 -21.56
N SER A 407 4.31 -6.88 -21.98
CA SER A 407 4.65 -7.34 -23.34
C SER A 407 3.90 -6.55 -24.41
N ASP A 408 2.62 -6.24 -24.18
CA ASP A 408 1.82 -5.38 -25.07
C ASP A 408 2.42 -3.98 -25.18
N LEU A 409 2.79 -3.37 -24.05
CA LEU A 409 3.51 -2.09 -24.03
C LEU A 409 4.78 -2.14 -24.88
N SER A 410 5.58 -3.21 -24.75
CA SER A 410 6.81 -3.40 -25.53
C SER A 410 6.55 -3.52 -27.03
N ARG A 411 5.44 -4.14 -27.44
CA ARG A 411 5.02 -4.23 -28.85
C ARG A 411 4.49 -2.91 -29.39
N GLU A 412 3.78 -2.16 -28.56
CA GLU A 412 3.11 -0.92 -28.96
C GLU A 412 4.05 0.28 -29.04
N VAL A 413 5.04 0.37 -28.15
CA VAL A 413 6.07 1.44 -28.19
C VAL A 413 7.11 1.14 -29.27
N HIS A 414 7.75 2.19 -29.82
CA HIS A 414 8.76 1.99 -30.87
C HIS A 414 9.97 1.22 -30.35
N CYS A 415 10.54 1.64 -29.23
CA CYS A 415 11.62 0.95 -28.54
C CYS A 415 11.57 1.25 -27.05
N TRP A 416 11.97 0.27 -26.24
CA TRP A 416 11.99 0.36 -24.78
C TRP A 416 13.28 -0.21 -24.23
N ARG A 417 13.84 0.49 -23.23
CA ARG A 417 14.94 0.03 -22.39
C ARG A 417 14.59 0.23 -20.92
N ASN A 418 14.89 -0.75 -20.08
CA ASN A 418 14.80 -0.68 -18.63
C ASN A 418 16.17 -0.88 -17.98
N LEU A 419 16.66 0.09 -17.21
CA LEU A 419 17.92 0.00 -16.48
C LEU A 419 17.69 -0.37 -15.02
N TRP A 420 18.41 -1.35 -14.49
CA TRP A 420 18.23 -1.79 -13.11
C TRP A 420 19.54 -2.18 -12.44
N ARG A 421 19.60 -2.03 -11.11
CA ARG A 421 20.74 -2.43 -10.26
C ARG A 421 20.33 -3.54 -9.31
N ALA A 422 21.24 -4.47 -9.01
CA ALA A 422 21.01 -5.52 -8.01
C ALA A 422 20.90 -4.98 -6.57
N THR A 423 21.42 -3.78 -6.33
CA THR A 423 21.39 -3.04 -5.05
C THR A 423 20.12 -2.21 -4.86
N ASP A 424 19.25 -2.11 -5.89
CA ASP A 424 18.01 -1.33 -5.83
C ASP A 424 16.90 -2.13 -5.11
N PRO A 425 16.40 -1.67 -3.95
CA PRO A 425 15.34 -2.37 -3.21
C PRO A 425 13.93 -2.17 -3.80
N ILE A 426 13.75 -1.25 -4.75
CA ILE A 426 12.44 -0.87 -5.31
C ILE A 426 12.37 -1.31 -6.77
N GLY A 427 13.37 -0.91 -7.54
CA GLY A 427 13.51 -1.22 -8.95
C GLY A 427 13.96 -2.66 -9.21
N GLY A 428 13.75 -3.11 -10.44
CA GLY A 428 14.23 -4.41 -10.89
C GLY A 428 14.04 -4.62 -12.39
N PRO A 429 14.36 -5.82 -12.89
CA PRO A 429 14.06 -6.18 -14.26
C PRO A 429 12.54 -6.20 -14.48
N VAL A 430 12.08 -5.73 -15.64
CA VAL A 430 10.66 -5.75 -16.03
C VAL A 430 10.26 -7.12 -16.60
N ARG A 431 11.25 -7.93 -17.01
CA ARG A 431 11.12 -9.33 -17.45
C ARG A 431 10.29 -9.48 -18.72
N VAL A 432 10.43 -8.54 -19.64
CA VAL A 432 9.87 -8.66 -20.98
C VAL A 432 10.95 -9.23 -21.91
N PRO A 433 10.79 -10.48 -22.39
CA PRO A 433 11.80 -11.14 -23.22
C PRO A 433 11.91 -10.48 -24.59
N ALA A 434 12.99 -10.78 -25.30
CA ALA A 434 13.12 -10.45 -26.71
C ALA A 434 12.02 -11.15 -27.54
N GLU A 435 11.45 -10.45 -28.53
CA GLU A 435 10.39 -10.97 -29.39
C GLU A 435 10.67 -10.54 -30.85
N GLY A 436 11.04 -11.51 -31.69
CA GLY A 436 11.46 -11.24 -33.08
C GLY A 436 12.67 -10.30 -33.13
N ASP A 437 12.57 -9.22 -33.90
CA ASP A 437 13.62 -8.19 -34.01
C ASP A 437 13.67 -7.21 -32.83
N ARG A 438 12.76 -7.35 -31.85
CA ARG A 438 12.76 -6.48 -30.66
C ARG A 438 13.73 -7.05 -29.62
N PRO A 439 14.76 -6.29 -29.23
CA PRO A 439 15.67 -6.73 -28.17
C PRO A 439 14.90 -6.87 -26.86
N GLU A 440 15.45 -7.67 -25.93
CA GLU A 440 14.99 -7.71 -24.54
C GLU A 440 14.88 -6.29 -23.99
N VAL A 441 13.92 -6.01 -23.10
CA VAL A 441 13.73 -4.65 -22.56
C VAL A 441 14.79 -4.30 -21.51
N ASP A 442 15.19 -5.26 -20.68
CA ASP A 442 16.08 -5.03 -19.55
C ASP A 442 17.55 -4.87 -19.98
N LEU A 443 18.26 -3.97 -19.32
CA LEU A 443 19.72 -3.86 -19.31
C LEU A 443 20.18 -3.82 -17.86
N GLY A 444 20.95 -4.83 -17.47
CA GLY A 444 21.53 -4.93 -16.14
C GLY A 444 21.77 -6.38 -15.68
N PRO A 445 22.16 -6.55 -14.41
CA PRO A 445 22.29 -5.49 -13.40
C PRO A 445 23.43 -4.53 -13.75
N LEU A 446 23.16 -3.22 -13.71
CA LEU A 446 24.19 -2.20 -13.81
C LEU A 446 25.14 -2.30 -12.61
N LYS A 447 26.42 -1.98 -12.83
CA LYS A 447 27.43 -1.97 -11.76
C LYS A 447 27.07 -0.89 -10.74
N ASP A 448 27.11 -1.27 -9.47
CA ASP A 448 26.89 -0.35 -8.35
C ASP A 448 27.69 -0.83 -7.12
N PRO A 449 28.76 -0.12 -6.73
CA PRO A 449 29.25 1.15 -7.27
C PRO A 449 29.92 1.01 -8.66
N LEU A 450 30.10 2.11 -9.41
CA LEU A 450 30.85 2.06 -10.67
C LEU A 450 32.35 1.88 -10.40
N ALA A 451 32.89 2.65 -9.43
CA ALA A 451 34.24 2.46 -8.91
C ALA A 451 34.22 1.79 -7.53
N TYR A 452 34.84 0.61 -7.46
CA TYR A 452 34.90 -0.21 -6.26
C TYR A 452 35.72 0.41 -5.12
N GLY A 453 36.95 0.78 -5.45
CA GLY A 453 37.89 1.47 -4.58
C GLY A 453 38.36 2.76 -5.23
N ARG A 454 39.49 3.30 -4.75
CA ARG A 454 40.08 4.50 -5.32
C ARG A 454 40.66 4.21 -6.70
N THR A 455 40.37 5.07 -7.66
CA THR A 455 41.00 5.11 -8.98
C THR A 455 41.54 6.52 -9.25
N THR A 456 42.30 6.69 -10.33
CA THR A 456 42.79 8.01 -10.75
C THR A 456 41.64 8.97 -11.09
N LEU A 457 40.53 8.46 -11.61
CA LEU A 457 39.32 9.24 -11.91
C LEU A 457 38.41 9.40 -10.68
N HIS A 458 38.46 8.45 -9.74
CA HIS A 458 37.64 8.43 -8.53
C HIS A 458 38.53 8.32 -7.29
N PRO A 459 39.10 9.42 -6.77
CA PRO A 459 40.06 9.40 -5.67
C PRO A 459 39.44 8.98 -4.33
N LEU A 460 38.11 8.94 -4.24
CA LEU A 460 37.34 8.40 -3.12
C LEU A 460 36.53 7.19 -3.61
N PRO A 461 36.36 6.14 -2.78
CA PRO A 461 35.43 5.05 -3.10
C PRO A 461 34.03 5.62 -3.33
N GLU A 462 33.43 5.26 -4.45
CA GLU A 462 32.08 5.74 -4.75
C GLU A 462 31.05 5.12 -3.82
N PRO A 463 29.96 5.81 -3.50
CA PRO A 463 28.89 5.23 -2.68
C PRO A 463 28.12 4.13 -3.44
N VAL A 464 27.49 3.21 -2.69
CA VAL A 464 26.46 2.33 -3.26
C VAL A 464 25.21 3.18 -3.48
N LEU A 465 24.81 3.37 -4.73
CA LEU A 465 23.74 4.29 -5.12
C LEU A 465 22.34 3.69 -4.97
N GLY A 466 22.21 2.37 -5.17
CA GLY A 466 20.93 1.65 -5.08
C GLY A 466 19.88 2.24 -6.01
N HIS A 467 18.82 2.81 -5.42
CA HIS A 467 17.68 3.38 -6.15
C HIS A 467 17.93 4.79 -6.74
N SER A 468 19.04 5.44 -6.41
CA SER A 468 19.31 6.84 -6.75
C SER A 468 20.28 6.98 -7.92
N ASP A 469 20.37 8.15 -8.55
CA ASP A 469 21.44 8.54 -9.48
C ASP A 469 21.72 7.55 -10.62
N TYR A 470 20.66 7.01 -11.23
CA TYR A 470 20.78 6.23 -12.46
C TYR A 470 21.26 7.09 -13.64
N GLN A 471 20.95 8.39 -13.65
CA GLN A 471 21.32 9.30 -14.74
C GLN A 471 22.82 9.63 -14.76
N ALA A 472 23.54 9.40 -13.65
CA ALA A 472 24.98 9.55 -13.57
C ALA A 472 25.73 8.35 -14.16
N ASP A 473 25.03 7.23 -14.41
CA ASP A 473 25.61 6.02 -14.98
C ASP A 473 25.93 6.22 -16.47
N PRO A 474 27.13 5.86 -16.96
CA PRO A 474 27.48 6.03 -18.37
C PRO A 474 26.53 5.26 -19.30
N ASP A 475 26.02 4.10 -18.87
CA ASP A 475 25.08 3.30 -19.66
C ASP A 475 23.74 4.03 -19.86
N PHE A 476 23.36 4.92 -18.93
CA PHE A 476 22.16 5.75 -19.08
C PHE A 476 22.26 6.68 -20.29
N ALA A 477 23.38 7.39 -20.43
CA ALA A 477 23.60 8.32 -21.53
C ALA A 477 23.70 7.58 -22.87
N ALA A 478 24.38 6.44 -22.89
CA ALA A 478 24.53 5.58 -24.07
C ALA A 478 23.18 5.04 -24.54
N GLU A 479 22.38 4.45 -23.64
CA GLU A 479 21.06 3.90 -23.99
C GLU A 479 20.06 4.98 -24.39
N ARG A 480 20.10 6.16 -23.73
CA ARG A 480 19.26 7.29 -24.14
C ARG A 480 19.58 7.74 -25.57
N ALA A 481 20.86 7.81 -25.94
CA ALA A 481 21.27 8.15 -27.30
C ALA A 481 20.85 7.06 -28.31
N ALA A 482 21.12 5.79 -27.99
CA ALA A 482 20.74 4.66 -28.84
C ALA A 482 19.22 4.57 -29.08
N LEU A 483 18.40 4.86 -28.06
CA LEU A 483 16.94 4.94 -28.20
C LEU A 483 16.52 6.05 -29.16
N LEU A 484 17.16 7.22 -29.09
CA LEU A 484 16.87 8.34 -29.97
C LEU A 484 17.25 8.05 -31.42
N ASP A 485 18.37 7.35 -31.64
CA ASP A 485 18.85 6.95 -32.97
C ASP A 485 17.95 5.91 -33.63
N ARG A 486 17.36 5.00 -32.83
CA ARG A 486 16.40 4.00 -33.31
C ARG A 486 15.07 4.61 -33.75
N LEU A 487 14.67 5.77 -33.23
CA LEU A 487 13.40 6.39 -33.61
C LEU A 487 13.44 6.87 -35.07
N PRO A 488 12.30 6.91 -35.80
CA PRO A 488 12.26 7.47 -37.14
C PRO A 488 12.73 8.93 -37.15
N PRO A 489 13.43 9.41 -38.19
CA PRO A 489 13.86 10.80 -38.25
C PRO A 489 12.66 11.76 -38.17
N PRO A 490 12.85 12.97 -37.62
CA PRO A 490 11.77 13.94 -37.53
C PRO A 490 11.23 14.26 -38.92
N VAL A 491 9.91 14.38 -39.04
CA VAL A 491 9.30 14.84 -40.29
C VAL A 491 9.62 16.32 -40.41
N VAL A 492 10.63 16.65 -41.22
CA VAL A 492 11.00 18.02 -41.52
C VAL A 492 9.78 18.69 -42.16
N PRO A 493 9.29 19.82 -41.64
CA PRO A 493 8.27 20.58 -42.36
C PRO A 493 8.86 20.92 -43.73
N GLN A 494 8.20 20.52 -44.81
CA GLN A 494 8.54 21.04 -46.14
C GLN A 494 8.55 22.56 -46.01
N GLN A 495 9.73 23.18 -46.17
CA GLN A 495 9.81 24.61 -46.39
C GLN A 495 8.84 24.89 -47.54
N ARG A 496 7.78 25.68 -47.28
CA ARG A 496 6.97 26.26 -48.35
C ARG A 496 7.98 26.90 -49.30
N ALA A 497 8.18 26.26 -50.45
CA ALA A 497 8.97 26.82 -51.53
C ALA A 497 8.46 28.24 -51.71
N ALA A 498 9.36 29.21 -51.53
CA ALA A 498 9.08 30.60 -51.72
C ALA A 498 8.29 30.71 -53.04
N ARG A 499 7.08 31.26 -52.94
CA ARG A 499 6.33 31.68 -54.11
C ARG A 499 7.22 32.73 -54.77
N GLN A 500 8.05 32.31 -55.72
CA GLN A 500 8.63 33.20 -56.70
C GLN A 500 7.43 33.75 -57.46
N THR A 501 6.99 34.93 -57.03
CA THR A 501 6.34 35.90 -57.91
C THR A 501 7.28 36.09 -59.09
N ARG A 502 7.02 35.35 -60.17
CA ARG A 502 7.41 35.76 -61.52
C ARG A 502 6.45 36.84 -61.97
N GLU A 503 7.05 37.81 -62.64
CA GLU A 503 6.54 39.06 -63.21
C GLU A 503 5.20 38.97 -63.94
#